data_AF-A0A924RYM7-F1
#
_entry.id   AF-A0A924RYM7-F1
#
_cell.length_a   1.000
_cell.length_b   1.000
_cell.length_c   1.000
_cell.angle_alpha   90.00
_cell.angle_beta   90.00
_cell.angle_gamma   90.00
#
_symmetry.space_group_name_H-M   'P 1'
#
loop_
_entity.id
_entity.type
_entity.pdbx_description
1 polymer ?
#
loop_
_entity_poly.entity_id
_entity_poly.type
_entity_poly.pdbx_seq_one_letter_code
_entity_poly.pdbx_strand_id
1 'polypeptide(L)'
;FASTSKNLEILTVSIIYSKPFKFNSVVDFHFNAPFNVFKIKHETDDYIGFSKLVLSKVKNQIAAKMIIIADAEDDEFYERILEIVRNNNAKQLLIVAQELNILKKENSQNFIDLDLKTIQYFRELNKFNITDKVLIVKNGFWRNNFLFAFYPVYYLGKILNYLPGNFIESKLEKVIKEKQFLSAVRMVMALFVYMIYIPILSLILFFLTGKFIVSLFGVIMILLFYRYNFSNYQLFKKHKSLESLDINELESLILSRREILTEINL
;
A
#
# COMPACT_ATOMS: atom_id res chain seq x y z
N PHE A 1 14.57 -16.42 34.87
CA PHE A 1 13.70 -15.36 34.31
C PHE A 1 12.44 -15.10 35.17
N ALA A 2 12.51 -15.16 36.50
CA ALA A 2 11.31 -15.35 37.34
C ALA A 2 10.93 -14.19 38.29
N SER A 3 11.43 -12.96 38.16
CA SER A 3 11.03 -11.91 39.13
C SER A 3 10.90 -10.46 38.63
N THR A 4 11.24 -10.09 37.40
CA THR A 4 11.30 -8.66 37.01
C THR A 4 10.24 -8.16 36.03
N SER A 5 9.31 -8.99 35.55
CA SER A 5 8.45 -8.58 34.44
C SER A 5 6.94 -8.63 34.69
N LYS A 6 6.42 -8.43 35.92
CA LYS A 6 4.95 -8.39 36.19
C LYS A 6 4.14 -7.46 35.24
N ASN A 7 4.81 -6.54 34.56
CA ASN A 7 4.26 -5.62 33.56
C ASN A 7 4.64 -6.00 32.12
N LEU A 8 4.94 -7.27 31.83
CA LEU A 8 5.19 -7.70 30.45
C LEU A 8 3.88 -7.66 29.68
N GLU A 9 3.85 -6.77 28.70
CA GLU A 9 2.74 -6.61 27.78
C GLU A 9 3.20 -6.92 26.36
N ILE A 10 2.31 -7.55 25.60
CA ILE A 10 2.53 -7.78 24.18
C ILE A 10 1.66 -6.77 23.42
N LEU A 11 2.30 -5.93 22.63
CA LEU A 11 1.65 -5.03 21.67
C LEU A 11 1.66 -5.70 20.30
N THR A 12 0.48 -6.00 19.75
CA THR A 12 0.39 -6.53 18.39
C THR A 12 0.26 -5.41 17.37
N VAL A 13 1.03 -5.52 16.29
CA VAL A 13 1.05 -4.55 15.19
C VAL A 13 0.67 -5.28 13.92
N SER A 14 -0.41 -4.85 13.28
CA SER A 14 -0.81 -5.35 11.96
C SER A 14 -0.30 -4.38 10.90
N ILE A 15 0.36 -4.91 9.87
CA ILE A 15 0.94 -4.11 8.78
C ILE A 15 0.19 -4.48 7.51
N ILE A 16 -0.48 -3.51 6.91
CA ILE A 16 -1.27 -3.70 5.69
C ILE A 16 -0.58 -2.95 4.55
N TYR A 17 -0.26 -3.66 3.47
CA TYR A 17 0.35 -3.08 2.28
C TYR A 17 -0.71 -2.89 1.20
N SER A 18 -0.83 -1.67 0.68
CA SER A 18 -1.71 -1.39 -0.47
C SER A 18 -1.31 -2.15 -1.74
N LYS A 19 0.00 -2.39 -1.92
CA LYS A 19 0.59 -3.15 -3.04
C LYS A 19 1.84 -3.89 -2.54
N PRO A 20 1.71 -5.08 -1.93
CA PRO A 20 2.82 -5.77 -1.26
C PRO A 20 4.02 -6.00 -2.21
N PHE A 21 3.75 -6.26 -3.48
CA PHE A 21 4.80 -6.57 -4.46
C PHE A 21 5.44 -5.34 -5.11
N LYS A 22 5.06 -4.10 -4.76
CA LYS A 22 5.66 -2.88 -5.33
C LYS A 22 6.49 -2.09 -4.29
N PHE A 23 7.64 -1.57 -4.71
CA PHE A 23 8.51 -0.74 -3.87
C PHE A 23 7.84 0.56 -3.40
N ASN A 24 7.06 1.19 -4.27
CA ASN A 24 6.29 2.39 -3.92
C ASN A 24 4.86 2.02 -3.51
N SER A 25 4.71 1.39 -2.34
CA SER A 25 3.42 1.10 -1.72
C SER A 25 3.15 2.00 -0.51
N VAL A 26 1.87 2.25 -0.25
CA VAL A 26 1.36 2.80 1.02
C VAL A 26 1.27 1.64 2.02
N VAL A 27 1.72 1.90 3.24
CA VAL A 27 1.76 0.93 4.35
C VAL A 27 0.97 1.53 5.51
N ASP A 28 -0.03 0.80 5.97
CA ASP A 28 -0.86 1.17 7.11
C ASP A 28 -0.48 0.32 8.33
N PHE A 29 -0.22 0.99 9.45
CA PHE A 29 0.13 0.35 10.72
C PHE A 29 -1.05 0.44 11.68
N HIS A 30 -1.52 -0.72 12.13
CA HIS A 30 -2.58 -0.82 13.14
C HIS A 30 -2.00 -1.38 14.44
N PHE A 31 -1.96 -0.52 15.46
CA PHE A 31 -1.55 -0.90 16.81
C PHE A 31 -2.79 -1.32 17.60
N ASN A 32 -2.81 -2.55 18.08
CA ASN A 32 -3.90 -3.03 18.92
C ASN A 32 -3.66 -2.69 20.39
N ALA A 33 -4.69 -2.83 21.23
CA ALA A 33 -4.51 -2.69 22.67
C ALA A 33 -3.53 -3.77 23.19
N PRO A 34 -2.52 -3.38 23.99
CA PRO A 34 -1.59 -4.33 24.57
C PRO A 34 -2.33 -5.28 25.52
N PHE A 35 -1.86 -6.52 25.63
CA PHE A 35 -2.38 -7.46 26.61
C PHE A 35 -1.28 -7.98 27.52
N ASN A 36 -1.63 -8.13 28.80
CA ASN A 36 -0.71 -8.56 29.83
C ASN A 36 -0.46 -10.08 29.74
N VAL A 37 0.81 -10.46 29.69
CA VAL A 37 1.26 -11.86 29.55
C VAL A 37 1.01 -12.68 30.82
N PHE A 38 1.08 -12.06 31.99
CA PHE A 38 0.85 -12.73 33.27
C PHE A 38 -0.60 -13.17 33.42
N LYS A 39 -1.56 -12.37 32.94
CA LYS A 39 -2.98 -12.78 32.95
C LYS A 39 -3.18 -14.11 32.21
N ILE A 40 -2.54 -14.27 31.04
CA ILE A 40 -2.60 -15.51 30.25
C ILE A 40 -1.85 -16.65 30.95
N LYS A 41 -0.72 -16.36 31.58
CA LYS A 41 0.02 -17.36 32.37
C LYS A 41 -0.80 -17.90 33.54
N HIS A 42 -1.68 -17.11 34.13
CA HIS A 42 -2.60 -17.58 35.18
C HIS A 42 -3.74 -18.46 34.65
N GLU A 43 -3.99 -18.48 33.35
CA GLU A 43 -5.03 -19.31 32.72
C GLU A 43 -4.53 -20.74 32.43
N THR A 44 -3.21 -20.99 32.48
CA THR A 44 -2.61 -22.31 32.19
C THR A 44 -1.22 -22.46 32.82
N ASP A 45 -1.01 -23.55 33.55
CA ASP A 45 0.29 -23.84 34.18
C ASP A 45 1.31 -24.52 33.25
N ASP A 46 0.85 -25.07 32.12
CA ASP A 46 1.72 -25.67 31.11
C ASP A 46 2.23 -24.64 30.08
N TYR A 47 3.52 -24.76 29.73
CA TYR A 47 4.20 -23.91 28.75
C TYR A 47 3.61 -24.03 27.34
N ILE A 48 3.22 -25.23 26.91
CA ILE A 48 2.63 -25.44 25.58
C ILE A 48 1.25 -24.80 25.51
N GLY A 49 0.42 -25.01 26.54
CA GLY A 49 -0.86 -24.31 26.71
C GLY A 49 -0.72 -22.79 26.69
N PHE A 50 0.24 -22.25 27.46
CA PHE A 50 0.53 -20.82 27.50
C PHE A 50 0.91 -20.26 26.13
N SER A 51 1.84 -20.91 25.43
CA SER A 51 2.28 -20.51 24.09
C SER A 51 1.11 -20.49 23.10
N LYS A 52 0.26 -21.52 23.12
CA LYS A 52 -0.94 -21.60 22.26
C LYS A 52 -1.93 -20.48 22.55
N LEU A 53 -2.18 -20.14 23.83
CA LEU A 53 -3.08 -19.05 24.19
C LEU A 53 -2.54 -17.69 23.75
N VAL A 54 -1.24 -17.43 23.96
CA VAL A 54 -0.59 -16.20 23.49
C VAL A 54 -0.71 -16.09 21.97
N LEU A 55 -0.35 -17.14 21.23
CA LEU A 55 -0.44 -17.15 19.77
C LEU A 55 -1.88 -16.99 19.26
N SER A 56 -2.84 -17.64 19.90
CA SER A 56 -4.26 -17.50 19.56
C SER A 56 -4.74 -16.06 19.75
N LYS A 57 -4.37 -15.43 20.87
CA LYS A 57 -4.73 -14.03 21.16
C LYS A 57 -4.09 -13.07 20.17
N VAL A 58 -2.81 -13.27 19.84
CA VAL A 58 -2.12 -12.50 18.79
C VAL A 58 -2.83 -12.67 17.44
N LYS A 59 -3.11 -13.93 17.05
CA LYS A 59 -3.80 -14.24 15.79
C LYS A 59 -5.18 -13.58 15.72
N ASN A 60 -5.96 -13.64 16.79
CA ASN A 60 -7.30 -13.05 16.84
C ASN A 60 -7.25 -11.51 16.75
N GLN A 61 -6.31 -10.86 17.45
CA GLN A 61 -6.13 -9.41 17.37
C GLN A 61 -5.70 -8.95 15.96
N ILE A 62 -4.82 -9.70 15.30
CA ILE A 62 -4.39 -9.41 13.93
C ILE A 62 -5.55 -9.67 12.95
N ALA A 63 -6.21 -10.81 13.05
CA ALA A 63 -7.32 -11.22 12.17
C ALA A 63 -8.48 -10.22 12.21
N ALA A 64 -8.77 -9.64 13.38
CA ALA A 64 -9.82 -8.62 13.53
C ALA A 64 -9.56 -7.33 12.74
N LYS A 65 -8.35 -7.11 12.24
CA LYS A 65 -7.93 -5.92 11.48
C LYS A 65 -7.41 -6.25 10.08
N MET A 66 -7.36 -7.53 9.72
CA MET A 66 -6.83 -7.99 8.45
C MET A 66 -7.96 -8.32 7.49
N ILE A 67 -7.77 -7.97 6.22
CA ILE A 67 -8.64 -8.43 5.14
C ILE A 67 -8.33 -9.90 4.90
N ILE A 68 -9.31 -10.77 5.14
CA ILE A 68 -9.20 -12.20 4.94
C ILE A 68 -10.04 -12.57 3.72
N ILE A 69 -9.37 -13.07 2.69
CA ILE A 69 -9.97 -13.65 1.50
C ILE A 69 -9.98 -15.16 1.72
N ALA A 70 -11.15 -15.78 1.63
CA ALA A 70 -11.30 -17.20 1.99
C ALA A 70 -10.58 -18.12 1.00
N ASP A 71 -10.66 -17.79 -0.30
CA ASP A 71 -10.15 -18.61 -1.39
C ASP A 71 -9.18 -17.77 -2.25
N ALA A 72 -7.98 -18.30 -2.49
CA ALA A 72 -6.93 -17.60 -3.24
C ALA A 72 -7.30 -17.34 -4.71
N GLU A 73 -8.29 -18.05 -5.24
CA GLU A 73 -8.81 -17.85 -6.61
C GLU A 73 -9.53 -16.49 -6.75
N ASP A 74 -10.09 -15.96 -5.66
CA ASP A 74 -10.82 -14.68 -5.68
C ASP A 74 -9.91 -13.47 -5.41
N ASP A 75 -8.61 -13.68 -5.16
CA ASP A 75 -7.67 -12.61 -4.77
C ASP A 75 -7.71 -11.42 -5.75
N GLU A 76 -7.79 -11.71 -7.06
CA GLU A 76 -7.83 -10.66 -8.08
C GLU A 76 -9.14 -9.86 -8.04
N PHE A 77 -10.28 -10.53 -7.82
CA PHE A 77 -11.57 -9.87 -7.69
C PHE A 77 -11.60 -8.94 -6.48
N TYR A 78 -11.16 -9.45 -5.31
CA TYR A 78 -11.10 -8.65 -4.08
C TYR A 78 -10.18 -7.45 -4.26
N GLU A 79 -9.00 -7.61 -4.83
CA GLU A 79 -8.09 -6.47 -5.06
C GLU A 79 -8.70 -5.40 -5.97
N ARG A 80 -9.48 -5.79 -6.99
CA ARG A 80 -10.19 -4.83 -7.86
C ARG A 80 -11.26 -4.05 -7.09
N ILE A 81 -12.12 -4.71 -6.31
CA ILE A 81 -13.13 -4.03 -5.49
C ILE A 81 -12.46 -3.15 -4.43
N LEU A 82 -11.46 -3.68 -3.73
CA LEU A 82 -10.73 -2.94 -2.70
C LEU A 82 -9.98 -1.74 -3.29
N GLU A 83 -9.53 -1.78 -4.55
CA GLU A 83 -8.99 -0.60 -5.22
C GLU A 83 -10.05 0.51 -5.37
N ILE A 84 -11.27 0.18 -5.82
CA ILE A 84 -12.38 1.13 -5.96
C ILE A 84 -12.75 1.74 -4.60
N VAL A 85 -12.91 0.89 -3.58
CA VAL A 85 -13.25 1.29 -2.20
C VAL A 85 -12.15 2.15 -1.59
N ARG A 86 -10.87 1.79 -1.79
CA ARG A 86 -9.72 2.54 -1.25
C ARG A 86 -9.68 3.96 -1.80
N ASN A 87 -10.03 4.14 -3.06
CA ASN A 87 -10.06 5.45 -3.69
C ASN A 87 -11.32 6.27 -3.29
N ASN A 88 -12.41 5.61 -2.87
CA ASN A 88 -13.62 6.26 -2.34
C ASN A 88 -13.49 6.61 -0.85
N ASN A 89 -13.32 5.60 0.00
CA ASN A 89 -13.20 5.69 1.44
C ASN A 89 -12.41 4.50 2.02
N ALA A 90 -11.12 4.71 2.29
CA ALA A 90 -10.22 3.67 2.81
C ALA A 90 -10.68 3.04 4.14
N LYS A 91 -11.55 3.69 4.93
CA LYS A 91 -12.03 3.15 6.21
C LYS A 91 -12.99 1.96 6.06
N GLN A 92 -13.59 1.77 4.88
CA GLN A 92 -14.59 0.73 4.63
C GLN A 92 -14.01 -0.58 4.08
N LEU A 93 -12.69 -0.64 3.81
CA LEU A 93 -12.06 -1.80 3.18
C LEU A 93 -12.34 -3.13 3.90
N LEU A 94 -12.25 -3.14 5.24
CA LEU A 94 -12.48 -4.33 6.02
C LEU A 94 -13.95 -4.77 5.99
N ILE A 95 -14.87 -3.81 6.06
CA ILE A 95 -16.32 -4.06 6.04
C ILE A 95 -16.72 -4.66 4.70
N VAL A 96 -16.28 -4.03 3.59
CA VAL A 96 -16.58 -4.53 2.24
C VAL A 96 -16.01 -5.93 2.02
N ALA A 97 -14.78 -6.21 2.47
CA ALA A 97 -14.23 -7.56 2.32
C ALA A 97 -15.05 -8.62 3.09
N GLN A 98 -15.58 -8.27 4.27
CA GLN A 98 -16.48 -9.15 5.02
C GLN A 98 -17.82 -9.34 4.30
N GLU A 99 -18.39 -8.27 3.74
CA GLU A 99 -19.62 -8.33 2.96
C GLU A 99 -19.46 -9.16 1.68
N LEU A 100 -18.33 -9.07 0.98
CA LEU A 100 -18.03 -9.93 -0.17
C LEU A 100 -17.95 -11.42 0.22
N ASN A 101 -17.35 -11.73 1.38
CA ASN A 101 -17.31 -13.10 1.89
C ASN A 101 -18.71 -13.63 2.21
N ILE A 102 -19.62 -12.77 2.69
CA ILE A 102 -21.03 -13.11 2.95
C ILE A 102 -21.76 -13.29 1.62
N LEU A 103 -21.62 -12.34 0.70
CA LEU A 103 -22.23 -12.38 -0.64
C LEU A 103 -21.86 -13.67 -1.39
N LYS A 104 -20.59 -14.08 -1.34
CA LYS A 104 -20.14 -15.33 -1.96
C LYS A 104 -20.88 -16.56 -1.42
N LYS A 105 -21.14 -16.59 -0.11
CA LYS A 105 -21.80 -17.72 0.58
C LYS A 105 -23.31 -17.72 0.38
N GLU A 106 -23.93 -16.55 0.41
CA GLU A 106 -25.38 -16.40 0.38
C GLU A 106 -25.93 -16.33 -1.06
N ASN A 107 -25.20 -15.72 -1.98
CA ASN A 107 -25.63 -15.55 -3.37
C ASN A 107 -24.43 -15.58 -4.33
N SER A 108 -23.99 -16.80 -4.67
CA SER A 108 -22.86 -17.02 -5.58
C SER A 108 -23.06 -16.42 -6.97
N GLN A 109 -24.31 -16.33 -7.46
CA GLN A 109 -24.59 -15.76 -8.77
C GLN A 109 -24.32 -14.25 -8.78
N ASN A 110 -24.84 -13.52 -7.79
CA ASN A 110 -24.57 -12.09 -7.66
C ASN A 110 -23.06 -11.82 -7.48
N PHE A 111 -22.35 -12.69 -6.75
CA PHE A 111 -20.90 -12.58 -6.60
C PHE A 111 -20.17 -12.68 -7.95
N ILE A 112 -20.54 -13.67 -8.79
CA ILE A 112 -19.97 -13.86 -10.13
C ILE A 112 -20.33 -12.67 -11.04
N ASP A 113 -21.57 -12.20 -11.01
CA ASP A 113 -22.02 -11.07 -11.83
C ASP A 113 -21.26 -9.78 -11.46
N LEU A 114 -21.04 -9.54 -10.16
CA LEU A 114 -20.24 -8.42 -9.67
C LEU A 114 -18.77 -8.53 -10.10
N ASP A 115 -18.18 -9.72 -10.08
CA ASP A 115 -16.82 -9.93 -10.60
C ASP A 115 -16.74 -9.63 -12.10
N LEU A 116 -17.68 -10.13 -12.90
CA LEU A 116 -17.72 -9.86 -14.33
C LEU A 116 -17.86 -8.36 -14.65
N LYS A 117 -18.73 -7.64 -13.92
CA LYS A 117 -18.86 -6.17 -14.04
C LYS A 117 -17.56 -5.47 -13.68
N THR A 118 -16.90 -5.91 -12.62
CA THR A 118 -15.63 -5.36 -12.17
C THR A 118 -14.52 -5.61 -13.20
N ILE A 119 -14.45 -6.81 -13.78
CA ILE A 119 -13.52 -7.14 -14.88
C ILE A 119 -13.75 -6.22 -16.07
N GLN A 120 -15.00 -6.05 -16.48
CA GLN A 120 -15.34 -5.17 -17.61
C GLN A 120 -14.92 -3.73 -17.33
N TYR A 121 -15.26 -3.19 -16.16
CA TYR A 121 -14.87 -1.86 -15.75
C TYR A 121 -13.35 -1.64 -15.81
N PHE A 122 -12.56 -2.53 -15.21
CA PHE A 122 -11.10 -2.41 -15.25
C PHE A 122 -10.52 -2.64 -16.64
N ARG A 123 -11.17 -3.44 -17.50
CA ARG A 123 -10.78 -3.58 -18.92
C ARG A 123 -10.99 -2.28 -19.68
N GLU A 124 -12.10 -1.58 -19.44
CA GLU A 124 -12.38 -0.27 -20.03
C GLU A 124 -11.38 0.79 -19.53
N LEU A 125 -11.10 0.84 -18.22
CA LEU A 125 -10.04 1.71 -17.68
C LEU A 125 -8.68 1.45 -18.35
N ASN A 126 -8.32 0.17 -18.51
CA ASN A 126 -7.05 -0.23 -19.12
C ASN A 126 -6.98 0.12 -20.61
N LYS A 127 -8.10 0.00 -21.35
CA LYS A 127 -8.19 0.42 -22.77
C LYS A 127 -7.74 1.87 -22.95
N PHE A 128 -8.13 2.74 -22.03
CA PHE A 128 -7.78 4.17 -22.06
C PHE A 128 -6.53 4.51 -21.24
N ASN A 129 -5.84 3.50 -20.70
CA ASN A 129 -4.67 3.65 -19.85
C ASN A 129 -4.91 4.61 -18.67
N ILE A 130 -6.11 4.61 -18.10
CA ILE A 130 -6.49 5.36 -16.89
C ILE A 130 -6.55 4.42 -15.69
N THR A 131 -6.76 4.97 -14.49
CA THR A 131 -6.89 4.21 -13.24
C THR A 131 -8.10 4.74 -12.48
N ASP A 132 -8.80 3.90 -11.72
CA ASP A 132 -10.01 4.29 -10.97
C ASP A 132 -9.82 5.58 -10.16
N LYS A 133 -8.67 5.73 -9.48
CA LYS A 133 -8.31 6.91 -8.69
C LYS A 133 -8.45 8.25 -9.45
N VAL A 134 -8.23 8.25 -10.76
CA VAL A 134 -8.23 9.47 -11.59
C VAL A 134 -9.66 9.95 -11.86
N LEU A 135 -10.66 9.06 -11.81
CA LEU A 135 -12.08 9.43 -11.94
C LEU A 135 -12.58 10.23 -10.74
N ILE A 136 -12.01 10.00 -9.56
CA ILE A 136 -12.47 10.62 -8.30
C ILE A 136 -11.67 11.88 -7.96
N VAL A 137 -10.35 11.81 -8.13
CA VAL A 137 -9.45 12.91 -7.74
C VAL A 137 -9.60 14.04 -8.74
N LYS A 138 -10.25 15.15 -8.37
CA LYS A 138 -10.32 16.32 -9.24
C LYS A 138 -8.92 16.89 -9.50
N ASN A 139 -8.66 17.26 -10.75
CA ASN A 139 -7.40 17.87 -11.14
C ASN A 139 -7.39 19.33 -10.66
N GLY A 140 -6.61 19.65 -9.61
CA GLY A 140 -6.47 21.02 -9.14
C GLY A 140 -5.53 21.81 -10.04
N PHE A 141 -5.98 22.95 -10.59
CA PHE A 141 -5.17 23.83 -11.46
C PHE A 141 -3.79 24.16 -10.87
N TRP A 142 -3.74 24.47 -9.57
CA TRP A 142 -2.49 24.77 -8.85
C TRP A 142 -1.56 23.55 -8.72
N ARG A 143 -2.10 22.34 -8.64
CA ARG A 143 -1.30 21.10 -8.53
C ARG A 143 -0.52 20.85 -9.82
N ASN A 144 -1.11 21.13 -10.98
CA ASN A 144 -0.47 20.89 -12.28
C ASN A 144 0.58 21.95 -12.61
N ASN A 145 0.28 23.23 -12.39
CA ASN A 145 1.23 24.30 -12.69
C ASN A 145 2.47 24.25 -11.81
N PHE A 146 2.33 23.86 -10.54
CA PHE A 146 3.48 23.67 -9.65
C PHE A 146 4.35 22.49 -10.11
N LEU A 147 3.76 21.38 -10.58
CA LEU A 147 4.53 20.23 -11.08
C LEU A 147 5.45 20.59 -12.26
N PHE A 148 5.06 21.52 -13.13
CA PHE A 148 5.90 21.97 -14.25
C PHE A 148 7.15 22.73 -13.79
N ALA A 149 7.02 23.64 -12.82
CA ALA A 149 8.17 24.43 -12.33
C ALA A 149 9.24 23.55 -11.65
N PHE A 150 8.83 22.45 -11.01
CA PHE A 150 9.72 21.55 -10.28
C PHE A 150 10.05 20.25 -11.04
N TYR A 151 9.72 20.19 -12.32
CA TYR A 151 9.98 19.02 -13.16
C TYR A 151 11.46 18.60 -13.21
N PRO A 152 12.43 19.54 -13.28
CA PRO A 152 13.85 19.18 -13.23
C PRO A 152 14.24 18.51 -11.91
N VAL A 153 13.74 19.02 -10.78
CA VAL A 153 14.01 18.46 -9.43
C VAL A 153 13.39 17.07 -9.30
N TYR A 154 12.18 16.87 -9.83
CA TYR A 154 11.52 15.58 -9.86
C TYR A 154 12.34 14.54 -10.66
N TYR A 155 12.82 14.89 -11.85
CA TYR A 155 13.64 13.98 -12.65
C TYR A 155 14.99 13.68 -12.02
N LEU A 156 15.63 14.69 -11.41
CA LEU A 156 16.86 14.48 -10.67
C LEU A 156 16.62 13.46 -9.55
N GLY A 157 15.57 13.64 -8.75
CA GLY A 157 15.19 12.68 -7.72
C GLY A 157 14.84 11.30 -8.29
N LYS A 158 14.20 11.22 -9.45
CA LYS A 158 13.93 9.94 -10.15
C LYS A 158 15.24 9.23 -10.52
N ILE A 159 16.22 9.94 -11.06
CA ILE A 159 17.54 9.40 -11.42
C ILE A 159 18.27 8.93 -10.17
N LEU A 160 18.28 9.73 -9.11
CA LEU A 160 18.93 9.36 -7.85
C LEU A 160 18.25 8.14 -7.19
N ASN A 161 16.92 7.99 -7.28
CA ASN A 161 16.23 6.81 -6.76
C ASN A 161 16.34 5.56 -7.66
N TYR A 162 16.79 5.72 -8.92
CA TYR A 162 16.86 4.61 -9.87
C TYR A 162 17.86 3.54 -9.43
N LEU A 163 19.07 3.94 -9.03
CA LEU A 163 20.12 3.02 -8.60
C LEU A 163 19.72 2.17 -7.39
N PRO A 164 19.34 2.74 -6.23
CA PRO A 164 18.93 1.95 -5.08
C PRO A 164 17.68 1.12 -5.37
N GLY A 165 16.69 1.68 -6.07
CA GLY A 165 15.47 0.94 -6.43
C GLY A 165 15.76 -0.30 -7.29
N ASN A 166 16.52 -0.15 -8.36
CA ASN A 166 16.87 -1.25 -9.26
C ASN A 166 17.77 -2.29 -8.58
N PHE A 167 18.71 -1.84 -7.74
CA PHE A 167 19.55 -2.74 -6.96
C PHE A 167 18.71 -3.59 -6.00
N ILE A 168 17.76 -2.98 -5.29
CA ILE A 168 16.90 -3.69 -4.33
C ILE A 168 16.00 -4.70 -5.05
N GLU A 169 15.30 -4.31 -6.12
CA GLU A 169 14.40 -5.21 -6.85
C GLU A 169 15.18 -6.40 -7.47
N SER A 170 16.30 -6.13 -8.13
CA SER A 170 17.10 -7.19 -8.76
C SER A 170 17.72 -8.19 -7.78
N LYS A 171 17.95 -7.79 -6.53
CA LYS A 171 18.43 -8.68 -5.46
C LYS A 171 17.30 -9.44 -4.80
N LEU A 172 16.17 -8.79 -4.53
CA LEU A 172 15.00 -9.43 -3.91
C LEU A 172 14.49 -10.60 -4.72
N GLU A 173 14.28 -10.41 -6.02
CA GLU A 173 13.70 -11.41 -6.91
C GLU A 173 14.55 -12.69 -6.98
N LYS A 174 15.87 -12.58 -6.76
CA LYS A 174 16.81 -13.71 -6.80
C LYS A 174 16.88 -14.47 -5.48
N VAL A 175 16.69 -13.78 -4.36
CA VAL A 175 16.96 -14.32 -3.01
C VAL A 175 15.68 -14.81 -2.34
N ILE A 176 14.58 -14.10 -2.49
CA ILE A 176 13.33 -14.38 -1.78
C ILE A 176 12.33 -15.04 -2.73
N LYS A 177 12.18 -16.37 -2.60
CA LYS A 177 11.19 -17.15 -3.36
C LYS A 177 9.76 -16.97 -2.83
N GLU A 178 9.63 -16.74 -1.53
CA GLU A 178 8.34 -16.60 -0.87
C GLU A 178 7.82 -15.16 -0.96
N LYS A 179 6.79 -14.97 -1.78
CA LYS A 179 6.17 -13.66 -2.05
C LYS A 179 5.75 -12.90 -0.80
N GLN A 180 5.30 -13.60 0.25
CA GLN A 180 4.84 -13.02 1.52
C GLN A 180 5.91 -12.24 2.29
N PHE A 181 7.18 -12.62 2.17
CA PHE A 181 8.28 -11.93 2.86
C PHE A 181 8.88 -10.78 2.04
N LEU A 182 8.51 -10.67 0.77
CA LEU A 182 9.16 -9.78 -0.18
C LEU A 182 9.02 -8.31 0.25
N SER A 183 7.85 -7.88 0.75
CA SER A 183 7.63 -6.49 1.20
C SER A 183 8.46 -6.13 2.44
N ALA A 184 8.51 -7.02 3.43
CA ALA A 184 9.24 -6.79 4.68
C ALA A 184 10.76 -6.75 4.42
N VAL A 185 11.28 -7.72 3.66
CA VAL A 185 12.70 -7.76 3.28
C VAL A 185 13.06 -6.55 2.41
N ARG A 186 12.18 -6.14 1.49
CA ARG A 186 12.37 -4.92 0.69
C ARG A 186 12.52 -3.68 1.56
N MET A 187 11.66 -3.52 2.57
CA MET A 187 11.74 -2.38 3.48
C MET A 187 13.07 -2.35 4.23
N VAL A 188 13.50 -3.49 4.78
CA VAL A 188 14.76 -3.59 5.51
C VAL A 188 15.96 -3.34 4.60
N MET A 189 16.00 -3.95 3.41
CA MET A 189 17.07 -3.70 2.45
C MET A 189 17.09 -2.24 1.98
N ALA A 190 15.93 -1.64 1.75
CA ALA A 190 15.85 -0.21 1.44
C ALA A 190 16.50 0.63 2.54
N LEU A 191 16.17 0.39 3.80
CA LEU A 191 16.76 1.12 4.91
C LEU A 191 18.30 1.08 4.87
N PHE A 192 18.90 -0.11 4.76
CA PHE A 192 20.35 -0.26 4.72
C PHE A 192 20.99 0.34 3.47
N VAL A 193 20.39 0.13 2.30
CA VAL A 193 20.89 0.68 1.03
C VAL A 193 20.87 2.20 1.07
N TYR A 194 19.77 2.82 1.50
CA TYR A 194 19.67 4.29 1.59
C TYR A 194 20.56 4.88 2.68
N MET A 195 20.79 4.16 3.80
CA MET A 195 21.71 4.58 4.86
C MET A 195 23.15 4.74 4.36
N ILE A 196 23.56 3.94 3.37
CA ILE A 196 24.89 4.03 2.75
C ILE A 196 24.87 4.98 1.55
N TYR A 197 23.82 4.93 0.73
CA TYR A 197 23.70 5.67 -0.51
C TYR A 197 23.64 7.20 -0.31
N ILE A 198 22.88 7.67 0.69
CA ILE A 198 22.73 9.10 0.96
C ILE A 198 24.07 9.76 1.36
N PRO A 199 24.86 9.22 2.31
CA PRO A 199 26.19 9.74 2.61
C PRO A 199 27.13 9.80 1.39
N ILE A 200 27.12 8.78 0.54
CA ILE A 200 27.95 8.76 -0.68
C ILE A 200 27.56 9.90 -1.63
N LEU A 201 26.27 10.07 -1.93
CA LEU A 201 25.81 11.20 -2.75
C LEU A 201 26.14 12.55 -2.13
N SER A 202 26.01 12.66 -0.80
CA SER A 202 26.31 13.89 -0.06
C SER A 202 27.80 14.23 -0.12
N LEU A 203 28.68 13.22 -0.09
CA LEU A 203 30.12 13.37 -0.27
C LEU A 203 30.46 13.85 -1.70
N ILE A 204 29.80 13.29 -2.72
CA ILE A 204 29.99 13.74 -4.12
C ILE A 204 29.59 15.21 -4.27
N LEU A 205 28.41 15.59 -3.74
CA LEU A 205 27.94 16.98 -3.76
C LEU A 205 28.80 17.92 -2.92
N PHE A 206 29.40 17.43 -1.84
CA PHE A 206 30.35 18.21 -1.02
C PHE A 206 31.55 18.70 -1.83
N PHE A 207 32.07 17.92 -2.78
CA PHE A 207 33.14 18.39 -3.66
C PHE A 207 32.73 19.58 -4.55
N LEU A 208 31.44 19.76 -4.78
CA LEU A 208 30.91 20.90 -5.55
C LEU A 208 30.60 22.11 -4.66
N THR A 209 30.07 21.89 -3.46
CA THR A 209 29.56 22.97 -2.60
C THR A 209 30.53 23.41 -1.50
N GLY A 210 31.52 22.57 -1.16
CA GLY A 210 32.41 22.75 -0.01
C GLY A 210 31.71 22.65 1.35
N LYS A 211 30.42 22.31 1.41
CA LYS A 211 29.61 22.31 2.65
C LYS A 211 28.83 21.02 2.79
N PHE A 212 29.37 20.07 3.57
CA PHE A 212 28.80 18.72 3.69
C PHE A 212 27.34 18.72 4.20
N ILE A 213 27.04 19.56 5.20
CA ILE A 213 25.69 19.68 5.76
C ILE A 213 24.69 20.15 4.68
N VAL A 214 25.07 21.14 3.87
CA VAL A 214 24.21 21.65 2.78
C VAL A 214 23.97 20.57 1.74
N SER A 215 25.02 19.83 1.37
CA SER A 215 24.91 18.69 0.44
C SER A 215 24.00 17.59 0.98
N LEU A 216 24.14 17.22 2.26
CA LEU A 216 23.30 16.22 2.90
C LEU A 216 21.82 16.61 2.90
N PHE A 217 21.50 17.83 3.33
CA PHE A 217 20.14 18.35 3.29
C PHE A 217 19.61 18.42 1.86
N GLY A 218 20.43 18.85 0.89
CA GLY A 218 20.06 18.89 -0.52
C GLY A 218 19.67 17.52 -1.07
N VAL A 219 20.48 16.48 -0.83
CA VAL A 219 20.16 15.10 -1.25
C VAL A 219 18.86 14.63 -0.63
N ILE A 220 18.71 14.77 0.69
CA ILE A 220 17.51 14.34 1.41
C ILE A 220 16.27 15.05 0.85
N MET A 221 16.34 16.37 0.65
CA MET A 221 15.22 17.15 0.11
C MET A 221 14.86 16.72 -1.31
N ILE A 222 15.83 16.46 -2.19
CA ILE A 222 15.55 15.99 -3.56
C ILE A 222 14.87 14.61 -3.54
N LEU A 223 15.35 13.68 -2.71
CA LEU A 223 14.77 12.34 -2.60
C LEU A 223 13.35 12.38 -2.02
N LEU A 224 13.12 13.17 -0.96
CA LEU A 224 11.81 13.38 -0.37
C LEU A 224 10.86 14.08 -1.33
N PHE A 225 11.33 15.10 -2.04
CA PHE A 225 10.55 15.81 -3.05
C PHE A 225 10.06 14.87 -4.15
N TYR A 226 10.96 14.02 -4.67
CA TYR A 226 10.57 12.99 -5.62
C TYR A 226 9.54 12.03 -5.03
N ARG A 227 9.77 11.49 -3.83
CA ARG A 227 8.85 10.54 -3.20
C ARG A 227 7.46 11.13 -2.99
N TYR A 228 7.39 12.38 -2.52
CA TYR A 228 6.13 13.09 -2.29
C TYR A 228 5.38 13.34 -3.60
N ASN A 229 6.07 13.73 -4.66
CA ASN A 229 5.45 14.08 -5.94
C ASN A 229 5.28 12.90 -6.91
N PHE A 230 5.84 11.73 -6.62
CA PHE A 230 5.77 10.56 -7.49
C PHE A 230 4.33 10.14 -7.82
N SER A 231 3.46 10.07 -6.81
CA SER A 231 2.05 9.72 -6.99
C SER A 231 1.29 10.80 -7.77
N ASN A 232 1.56 12.07 -7.46
CA ASN A 232 0.95 13.22 -8.13
C ASN A 232 1.33 13.29 -9.61
N TYR A 233 2.60 13.04 -9.94
CA TYR A 233 3.07 12.99 -11.32
C TYR A 233 2.42 11.85 -12.12
N GLN A 234 2.30 10.66 -11.53
CA GLN A 234 1.58 9.56 -12.19
C GLN A 234 0.11 9.90 -12.42
N LEU A 235 -0.56 10.47 -11.43
CA LEU A 235 -1.95 10.92 -11.57
C LEU A 235 -2.11 12.00 -12.63
N PHE A 236 -1.18 12.96 -12.69
CA PHE A 236 -1.18 13.99 -13.72
C PHE A 236 -1.12 13.38 -15.14
N LYS A 237 -0.19 12.45 -15.36
CA LYS A 237 -0.08 11.76 -16.66
C LYS A 237 -1.39 11.04 -17.02
N LYS A 238 -2.04 10.43 -16.04
CA LYS A 238 -3.31 9.71 -16.22
C LYS A 238 -4.50 10.65 -16.43
N HIS A 239 -4.53 11.82 -15.78
CA HIS A 239 -5.53 12.86 -16.03
C HIS A 239 -5.47 13.37 -17.46
N LYS A 240 -4.28 13.54 -18.02
CA LYS A 240 -4.13 13.93 -19.43
C LYS A 240 -4.76 12.90 -20.38
N SER A 241 -4.70 11.61 -20.05
CA SER A 241 -5.42 10.56 -20.80
C SER A 241 -6.94 10.66 -20.63
N LEU A 242 -7.41 11.13 -19.47
CA LEU A 242 -8.84 11.35 -19.22
C LEU A 242 -9.39 12.54 -20.03
N GLU A 243 -8.61 13.62 -20.15
CA GLU A 243 -8.97 14.81 -20.94
C GLU A 243 -9.11 14.52 -22.45
N SER A 244 -8.54 13.41 -22.94
CA SER A 244 -8.68 12.97 -24.34
C SER A 244 -9.88 12.06 -24.59
N LEU A 245 -10.67 11.71 -23.58
CA LEU A 245 -11.84 10.84 -23.74
C LEU A 245 -13.06 11.61 -24.23
N ASP A 246 -13.91 10.93 -24.99
CA ASP A 246 -15.24 11.45 -25.29
C ASP A 246 -16.09 11.51 -24.01
N ILE A 247 -17.00 12.48 -23.93
CA ILE A 247 -17.88 12.67 -22.78
C ILE A 247 -18.71 11.42 -22.52
N ASN A 248 -19.21 10.78 -23.58
CA ASN A 248 -20.01 9.55 -23.46
C ASN A 248 -19.21 8.38 -22.86
N GLU A 249 -17.94 8.24 -23.25
CA GLU A 249 -17.06 7.19 -22.71
C GLU A 249 -16.74 7.45 -21.23
N LEU A 250 -16.50 8.71 -20.86
CA LEU A 250 -16.28 9.09 -19.47
C LEU A 250 -17.53 8.84 -18.60
N GLU A 251 -18.71 9.22 -19.10
CA GLU A 251 -19.97 8.98 -18.39
C GLU A 251 -20.25 7.49 -18.21
N SER A 252 -20.01 6.68 -19.25
CA SER A 252 -20.11 5.21 -19.17
C SER A 252 -19.24 4.65 -18.05
N LEU A 253 -17.98 5.07 -17.95
CA LEU A 253 -17.06 4.62 -16.88
C LEU A 253 -17.55 5.03 -15.49
N ILE A 254 -18.08 6.25 -15.35
CA ILE A 254 -18.61 6.75 -14.07
C ILE A 254 -19.86 5.97 -13.65
N LEU A 255 -20.73 5.65 -14.62
CA LEU A 255 -21.93 4.84 -14.38
C LEU A 255 -21.56 3.41 -13.96
N SER A 256 -20.70 2.72 -14.72
CA SER A 256 -20.20 1.39 -14.36
C SER A 256 -19.59 1.36 -12.96
N ARG A 257 -18.79 2.38 -12.61
CA ARG A 257 -18.23 2.52 -11.26
C ARG A 257 -19.31 2.70 -10.19
N ARG A 258 -20.35 3.50 -10.46
CA ARG A 258 -21.44 3.75 -9.51
C ARG A 258 -22.27 2.48 -9.29
N GLU A 259 -22.53 1.70 -10.34
CA GLU A 259 -23.24 0.42 -10.22
C GLU A 259 -22.49 -0.53 -9.30
N ILE A 260 -21.17 -0.70 -9.50
CA ILE A 260 -20.33 -1.52 -8.64
C ILE A 260 -20.40 -1.04 -7.18
N LEU A 261 -20.28 0.26 -6.94
CA LEU A 261 -20.37 0.83 -5.59
C LEU A 261 -21.73 0.58 -4.93
N THR A 262 -22.81 0.71 -5.71
CA THR A 262 -24.17 0.51 -5.21
C THR A 262 -24.40 -0.94 -4.82
N GLU A 263 -23.86 -1.90 -5.59
CA GLU A 263 -23.96 -3.34 -5.28
C GLU A 263 -23.17 -3.76 -4.04
N ILE A 264 -22.09 -3.04 -3.70
CA ILE A 264 -21.34 -3.23 -2.45
C ILE A 264 -21.81 -2.30 -1.32
N ASN A 265 -23.01 -1.72 -1.44
CA ASN A 265 -23.64 -0.84 -0.45
C ASN A 265 -22.81 0.40 -0.06
N LEU A 266 -22.14 1.04 -1.02
CA LEU A 266 -21.30 2.24 -0.84
C LEU A 266 -21.68 3.46 -1.67
#